data_AF-A0A4V6JIE3-F1
#
_entry.id   AF-A0A4V6JIE3-F1
#
_cell.length_a   1.000
_cell.length_b   1.000
_cell.length_c   1.000
_cell.angle_alpha   90.00
_cell.angle_beta   90.00
_cell.angle_gamma   90.00
#
_symmetry.space_group_name_H-M   'P 1'
#
loop_
_entity.id
_entity.type
_entity.pdbx_description
1 polymer ?
#
loop_
_entity_poly.entity_id
_entity_poly.type
_entity_poly.pdbx_seq_one_letter_code
_entity_poly.pdbx_strand_id
1 'polypeptide(L)'
;MTAKYNRDMRHWLETPALPSPPIQLVEIERLQYQGTAISASWVRKLLAAGDFHAAAPLVPEDTLYYLQDLQARRQAHAASPEI
;
A
#
# COMPACT_ATOMS: atom_id res chain seq x y z
N MET A 1 13.67 3.50 9.92
CA MET A 1 14.14 2.23 9.29
C MET A 1 14.07 2.28 7.75
N THR A 2 12.97 2.76 7.14
CA THR A 2 12.77 2.77 5.67
C THR A 2 13.83 3.53 4.86
N ALA A 3 14.30 4.69 5.34
CA ALA A 3 15.26 5.51 4.59
C ALA A 3 16.62 4.82 4.37
N LYS A 4 17.09 4.01 5.34
CA LYS A 4 18.33 3.25 5.18
C LYS A 4 18.14 2.13 4.15
N TYR A 5 17.05 1.37 4.28
CA TYR A 5 16.72 0.31 3.34
C TYR A 5 16.66 0.83 1.89
N ASN A 6 15.99 1.97 1.64
CA ASN A 6 15.91 2.53 0.29
C ASN A 6 17.28 2.96 -0.27
N ARG A 7 18.17 3.52 0.56
CA ARG A 7 19.55 3.85 0.15
C ARG A 7 20.35 2.60 -0.19
N ASP A 8 20.25 1.57 0.65
CA ASP A 8 20.95 0.31 0.42
C ASP A 8 20.41 -0.35 -0.86
N MET A 9 19.10 -0.33 -1.10
CA MET A 9 18.48 -0.82 -2.33
C MET A 9 18.98 -0.11 -3.58
N ARG A 10 19.07 1.23 -3.55
CA ARG A 10 19.62 2.00 -4.67
C ARG A 10 21.02 1.52 -5.05
N HIS A 11 21.89 1.35 -4.06
CA HIS A 11 23.25 0.86 -4.29
C HIS A 11 23.24 -0.53 -4.93
N TRP A 12 22.46 -1.47 -4.40
CA TRP A 12 22.46 -2.84 -4.92
C TRP A 12 21.80 -2.99 -6.29
N LEU A 13 20.80 -2.17 -6.62
CA LEU A 13 20.14 -2.22 -7.92
C LEU A 13 21.04 -1.68 -9.04
N GLU A 14 21.84 -0.65 -8.77
CA GLU A 14 22.63 0.04 -9.80
C GLU A 14 24.08 -0.45 -9.90
N THR A 15 24.58 -1.19 -8.89
CA THR A 15 25.99 -1.57 -8.86
C THR A 15 26.34 -2.63 -9.93
N PRO A 16 27.43 -2.43 -10.70
CA PRO A 16 27.92 -3.42 -11.65
C PRO A 16 28.71 -4.55 -10.97
N ALA A 17 28.88 -4.49 -9.64
CA ALA A 17 29.64 -5.48 -8.87
C ALA A 17 28.89 -6.82 -8.69
N LEU A 18 27.58 -6.85 -8.96
CA LEU A 18 26.79 -8.07 -8.89
C LEU A 18 26.91 -8.87 -10.21
N PRO A 19 26.78 -10.20 -10.17
CA PRO A 19 26.74 -11.03 -11.38
C PRO A 19 25.55 -10.74 -12.31
N SER A 20 24.51 -10.08 -11.78
CA SER A 20 23.32 -9.67 -12.52
C SER A 20 23.52 -8.30 -13.18
N PRO A 21 22.90 -8.05 -14.35
CA PRO A 21 22.93 -6.73 -14.98
C PRO A 21 22.37 -5.64 -14.05
N PRO A 22 22.96 -4.42 -14.05
CA PRO A 22 22.42 -3.28 -13.32
C PRO A 22 20.99 -2.94 -13.74
N ILE A 23 20.17 -2.55 -12.77
CA ILE A 23 18.79 -2.10 -12.95
C ILE A 23 18.77 -0.57 -12.86
N GLN A 24 18.24 0.08 -13.91
CA GLN A 24 18.05 1.53 -13.90
C GLN A 24 16.96 1.91 -12.88
N LEU A 25 17.33 2.73 -11.89
CA LEU A 25 16.39 3.24 -10.91
C LEU A 25 15.65 4.47 -11.46
N VAL A 26 14.31 4.44 -11.42
CA VAL A 26 13.45 5.58 -11.73
C VAL A 26 12.61 5.90 -10.49
N GLU A 27 12.91 7.04 -9.85
CA GLU A 27 12.17 7.53 -8.68
C GLU A 27 11.11 8.55 -9.14
N ILE A 28 9.90 8.43 -8.59
CA ILE A 28 8.80 9.39 -8.82
C ILE A 28 8.35 9.99 -7.50
N GLU A 29 7.77 11.20 -7.56
CA GLU A 29 7.24 11.85 -6.38
C GLU A 29 6.08 11.08 -5.76
N ARG A 30 6.03 11.10 -4.43
CA ARG A 30 4.99 10.42 -3.69
C ARG A 30 3.70 11.24 -3.74
N LEU A 31 2.61 10.60 -4.14
CA LEU A 31 1.28 11.19 -4.11
C LEU A 31 0.89 11.60 -2.69
N GLN A 32 0.31 12.79 -2.57
CA GLN A 32 -0.16 13.37 -1.32
C GLN A 32 -1.64 13.68 -1.41
N TYR A 33 -2.32 13.56 -0.27
CA TYR A 33 -3.68 14.02 -0.08
C TYR A 33 -3.69 15.00 1.09
N GLN A 34 -4.17 16.23 0.86
CA GLN A 34 -4.21 17.31 1.87
C GLN A 34 -2.84 17.54 2.56
N GLY A 35 -1.75 17.56 1.79
CA GLY A 35 -0.39 17.77 2.30
C GLY A 35 0.20 16.60 3.09
N THR A 36 -0.51 15.47 3.16
CA THR A 36 -0.02 14.24 3.81
C THR A 36 0.22 13.17 2.75
N ALA A 37 1.40 12.55 2.81
CA ALA A 37 1.73 11.46 1.91
C ALA A 37 0.80 10.26 2.12
N ILE A 38 0.14 9.80 1.05
CA ILE A 38 -0.75 8.64 1.11
C ILE A 38 0.07 7.41 1.47
N SER A 39 -0.38 6.59 2.43
CA SER A 39 0.33 5.38 2.86
C SER A 39 -0.60 4.20 3.08
N ALA A 40 -0.13 3.00 2.80
CA ALA A 40 -0.92 1.78 2.98
C ALA A 40 -1.31 1.53 4.45
N SER A 41 -0.47 1.95 5.40
CA SER A 41 -0.80 1.88 6.83
C SER A 41 -1.95 2.82 7.20
N TRP A 42 -2.02 4.01 6.61
CA TRP A 42 -3.14 4.93 6.80
C TRP A 42 -4.44 4.36 6.26
N VAL A 43 -4.44 3.86 5.02
CA VAL A 43 -5.62 3.20 4.43
C VAL A 43 -6.09 2.03 5.30
N ARG A 44 -5.20 1.13 5.71
CA ARG A 44 -5.57 -0.01 6.58
C ARG A 44 -6.19 0.41 7.91
N LYS A 45 -5.74 1.53 8.52
CA LYS A 45 -6.35 2.05 9.75
C LYS A 45 -7.79 2.49 9.53
N LEU A 46 -8.08 3.17 8.43
CA LEU A 46 -9.45 3.59 8.08
C LEU A 46 -10.35 2.38 7.82
N LEU A 47 -9.86 1.39 7.06
CA LEU A 47 -10.60 0.15 6.79
C LEU A 47 -10.91 -0.62 8.09
N ALA A 48 -9.95 -0.71 9.01
CA ALA A 48 -10.14 -1.34 10.32
C ALA A 48 -11.18 -0.60 11.17
N ALA A 49 -11.31 0.73 11.00
CA ALA A 49 -12.35 1.54 11.63
C ALA A 49 -13.70 1.49 10.89
N GLY A 50 -13.78 0.81 9.74
CA GLY A 50 -14.98 0.79 8.89
C GLY A 50 -15.24 2.09 8.12
N ASP A 51 -14.29 3.03 8.12
CA ASP A 51 -14.45 4.35 7.51
C ASP A 51 -14.02 4.35 6.04
N PHE A 52 -14.90 3.79 5.19
CA PHE A 52 -14.69 3.76 3.75
C PHE A 52 -14.81 5.15 3.10
N HIS A 53 -15.57 6.05 3.71
CA HIS A 53 -15.72 7.41 3.21
C HIS A 53 -14.39 8.17 3.30
N ALA A 54 -13.70 8.10 4.44
CA ALA A 54 -12.37 8.70 4.59
C ALA A 54 -11.30 7.99 3.74
N ALA A 55 -11.48 6.70 3.43
CA ALA A 55 -10.54 5.95 2.58
C ALA A 55 -10.71 6.27 1.09
N ALA A 56 -11.91 6.64 0.65
CA ALA A 56 -12.25 6.90 -0.75
C ALA A 56 -11.27 7.82 -1.51
N PRO A 57 -10.85 8.98 -0.98
CA PRO A 57 -9.91 9.85 -1.71
C PRO A 57 -8.46 9.33 -1.72
N LEU A 58 -8.15 8.28 -0.95
CA LEU A 58 -6.79 7.75 -0.80
C LEU A 58 -6.48 6.60 -1.75
N VAL A 59 -7.49 6.06 -2.41
CA VAL A 59 -7.38 4.89 -3.30
C VAL A 59 -8.19 5.14 -4.58
N PRO A 60 -7.85 4.47 -5.70
CA PRO A 60 -8.71 4.47 -6.88
C PRO A 60 -10.11 3.92 -6.56
N GLU A 61 -11.12 4.35 -7.31
CA GLU A 61 -12.52 3.93 -7.14
C GLU A 61 -12.68 2.41 -7.21
N ASP A 62 -12.09 1.76 -8.22
CA ASP A 62 -12.11 0.29 -8.35
C ASP A 62 -11.48 -0.41 -7.15
N THR A 63 -10.44 0.21 -6.56
CA THR A 63 -9.80 -0.31 -5.34
C THR A 63 -10.73 -0.15 -4.14
N LEU A 64 -11.44 0.97 -4.02
CA LEU A 64 -12.43 1.17 -2.95
C LEU A 64 -13.54 0.12 -3.03
N TYR A 65 -14.10 -0.10 -4.22
CA TYR A 65 -15.12 -1.11 -4.47
C TYR A 65 -14.63 -2.50 -4.05
N TYR A 66 -13.43 -2.89 -4.51
CA TYR A 66 -12.82 -4.15 -4.13
C TYR A 66 -12.64 -4.30 -2.61
N LEU A 67 -12.20 -3.23 -1.93
CA LEU A 67 -11.99 -3.26 -0.48
C LEU A 67 -13.31 -3.40 0.31
N GLN A 68 -14.40 -2.78 -0.18
CA GLN A 68 -15.73 -2.92 0.41
C GLN A 68 -16.25 -4.36 0.29
N ASP A 69 -16.16 -4.95 -0.91
CA ASP A 69 -16.53 -6.35 -1.16
C ASP A 69 -15.69 -7.32 -0.31
N LEU A 70 -14.37 -7.12 -0.26
CA LEU A 70 -13.48 -7.93 0.57
C LEU A 70 -13.85 -7.87 2.05
N GLN A 71 -14.25 -6.70 2.56
CA GLN A 71 -14.65 -6.53 3.95
C GLN A 71 -16.00 -7.19 4.24
N ALA A 72 -16.98 -7.05 3.33
CA ALA A 72 -18.27 -7.72 3.44
C ALA A 72 -18.12 -9.24 3.48
N ARG A 73 -17.26 -9.81 2.60
CA ARG A 73 -16.94 -11.25 2.60
C ARG A 73 -16.28 -11.70 3.90
N ARG A 74 -15.34 -10.90 4.44
CA ARG A 74 -14.69 -11.20 5.73
C ARG A 74 -15.68 -11.20 6.89
N GLN A 75 -16.62 -10.25 6.90
CA GLN A 75 -17.67 -10.19 7.91
C GLN A 75 -18.64 -11.37 7.80
N ALA A 76 -19.04 -11.74 6.59
CA ALA A 76 -19.88 -12.91 6.35
C ALA A 76 -19.20 -14.21 6.83
N HIS A 77 -17.89 -14.36 6.57
CA HIS A 77 -17.12 -15.49 7.07
C HIS A 77 -16.99 -15.49 8.61
N ALA A 78 -16.77 -14.33 9.23
CA ALA A 78 -16.70 -14.23 10.69
C ALA A 78 -18.05 -14.47 11.38
N ALA A 79 -19.16 -14.16 10.71
CA ALA A 79 -20.52 -14.36 11.22
C ALA A 79 -21.06 -15.79 11.04
N SER A 80 -20.41 -16.60 10.21
CA SER A 80 -20.68 -18.03 10.03
C SER A 80 -19.51 -18.86 10.57
N PRO A 81 -19.31 -18.93 11.91
CA PRO A 81 -18.40 -19.93 12.45
C PRO A 81 -18.98 -21.31 12.12
N GLU A 82 -18.21 -22.13 11.41
CA GLU A 82 -18.58 -23.52 11.12
C GLU A 82 -18.98 -24.25 12.42
N ILE A 83 -20.10 -24.99 12.36
CA ILE A 83 -20.54 -25.95 13.39
C ILE A 83 -19.77 -27.26 13.20
#